data_AF-A0A958FJW7-F1
#
_entry.id   AF-A0A958FJW7-F1
#
_cell.length_a   1.000
_cell.length_b   1.000
_cell.length_c   1.000
_cell.angle_alpha   90.00
_cell.angle_beta   90.00
_cell.angle_gamma   90.00
#
_symmetry.space_group_name_H-M   'P 1'
#
loop_
_entity.id
_entity.type
_entity.pdbx_description
1 polymer ?
#
loop_
_entity_poly.entity_id
_entity_poly.type
_entity_poly.pdbx_seq_one_letter_code
_entity_poly.pdbx_strand_id
1 'polypeptide(L)' 'ELVPYDAAPQPWQIRDSNGIMLRCAVESSGGVVRSSGQVGDDYQRTVAAVRQALTDSQIIIFSG' A
#
# COMPACT_ATOMS: atom_id res chain seq x y z
N GLU A 1 -3.53 11.98 6.67
CA GLU A 1 -2.18 11.69 7.16
C GLU A 1 -1.25 11.29 6.02
N LEU A 2 -1.50 10.22 5.29
CA LEU A 2 -0.67 9.88 4.12
C LEU A 2 -1.17 10.54 2.82
N VAL A 3 -0.26 10.92 1.91
CA VAL A 3 -0.53 11.36 0.52
C VAL A 3 0.37 10.62 -0.47
N PRO A 4 0.00 10.53 -1.77
CA PRO A 4 0.88 10.00 -2.81
C PRO A 4 2.25 10.68 -2.82
N TYR A 5 3.27 9.95 -3.26
CA TYR A 5 4.66 10.44 -3.25
C TYR A 5 4.90 11.68 -4.10
N ASP A 6 4.11 11.85 -5.16
CA ASP A 6 4.16 12.96 -6.11
C ASP A 6 3.25 14.13 -5.71
N ALA A 7 2.43 13.96 -4.68
CA ALA A 7 1.58 15.01 -4.17
C ALA A 7 2.32 15.97 -3.23
N ALA A 8 1.84 17.22 -3.17
CA ALA A 8 2.24 18.20 -2.17
C ALA A 8 1.43 17.96 -0.87
N PRO A 9 2.07 17.63 0.26
CA PRO A 9 1.35 17.40 1.52
C PRO A 9 0.84 18.70 2.14
N GLN A 10 -0.33 18.64 2.79
CA GLN A 10 -0.78 19.64 3.75
C GLN A 10 0.01 19.51 5.08
N PRO A 11 -0.03 20.49 6.00
CA PRO A 11 0.78 20.50 7.24
C PRO A 11 0.65 19.28 8.16
N TRP A 12 -0.41 18.48 8.05
CA TRP A 12 -0.65 17.24 8.80
C TRP A 12 -0.46 15.97 7.96
N GLN A 13 0.16 16.12 6.78
CA GLN A 13 0.34 15.04 5.83
C GLN A 13 1.80 14.70 5.59
N ILE A 14 2.05 13.42 5.37
CA ILE A 14 3.34 12.85 4.96
C ILE A 14 3.15 12.05 3.67
N ARG A 15 4.21 11.92 2.88
CA ARG A 15 4.18 11.14 1.64
C ARG A 15 4.29 9.65 1.91
N ASP A 16 3.64 8.84 1.09
CA ASP A 16 3.80 7.38 1.09
C ASP A 16 5.18 6.98 0.56
N SER A 17 6.12 6.72 1.48
CA SER A 17 7.41 6.10 1.17
C SER A 17 7.36 4.58 1.23
N ASN A 18 6.55 4.01 2.12
CA ASN A 18 6.54 2.58 2.41
C ASN A 18 6.03 1.79 1.20
N GLY A 19 4.95 2.23 0.57
CA GLY A 19 4.40 1.57 -0.61
C GLY A 19 5.40 1.46 -1.75
N ILE A 20 6.18 2.52 -1.98
CA ILE A 20 7.23 2.54 -3.02
C ILE A 20 8.38 1.62 -2.64
N MET A 21 8.92 1.75 -1.42
CA MET A 21 10.04 0.95 -0.97
C MET A 21 9.72 -0.55 -1.00
N LEU A 22 8.53 -0.94 -0.52
CA LEU A 22 8.08 -2.32 -0.52
C LEU A 22 7.88 -2.84 -1.94
N ARG A 23 7.30 -2.03 -2.84
CA ARG A 23 7.20 -2.40 -4.25
C ARG A 23 8.57 -2.69 -4.84
N CYS A 24 9.51 -1.76 -4.70
CA CYS A 24 10.87 -1.93 -5.19
C CYS A 24 11.54 -3.16 -4.58
N ALA A 25 11.39 -3.40 -3.27
CA ALA A 25 11.98 -4.55 -2.60
C ALA A 25 11.44 -5.89 -3.13
N VAL A 26 10.11 -5.99 -3.32
CA VAL A 26 9.46 -7.19 -3.87
C VAL A 26 9.93 -7.43 -5.31
N GLU A 27 9.88 -6.40 -6.16
CA GLU A 27 10.28 -6.49 -7.57
C GLU A 27 11.78 -6.82 -7.71
N SER A 28 12.64 -6.20 -6.90
CA SER A 28 14.09 -6.48 -6.89
C SER A 28 14.41 -7.90 -6.42
N SER A 29 13.51 -8.53 -5.67
CA SER A 29 13.64 -9.92 -5.23
C SER A 29 13.04 -10.91 -6.25
N GLY A 30 12.61 -10.44 -7.43
CA GLY A 30 11.97 -11.26 -8.47
C GLY A 30 10.47 -11.53 -8.22
N GLY A 31 9.87 -10.88 -7.23
CA GLY A 31 8.42 -10.94 -6.98
C GLY A 31 7.62 -10.06 -7.92
N VAL A 32 6.30 -10.24 -7.93
CA VAL A 32 5.37 -9.42 -8.72
C VAL A 32 4.36 -8.76 -7.78
N VAL A 33 4.32 -7.43 -7.79
CA VAL A 33 3.33 -6.67 -7.02
C VAL A 33 2.02 -6.62 -7.79
N ARG A 34 0.97 -7.27 -7.26
CA ARG A 34 -0.36 -7.32 -7.89
C ARG A 34 -1.19 -6.07 -7.60
N SER A 35 -1.09 -5.57 -6.38
CA SER A 35 -1.75 -4.34 -5.95
C SER A 35 -0.90 -3.62 -4.90
N SER A 36 -0.92 -2.29 -4.93
CA SER A 36 -0.36 -1.44 -3.88
C SER A 36 -1.26 -0.23 -3.75
N GLY A 37 -1.73 0.08 -2.55
CA GLY A 37 -2.59 1.23 -2.35
C GLY A 37 -2.78 1.55 -0.88
N GLN A 38 -3.11 2.82 -0.62
CA GLN A 38 -3.49 3.27 0.69
C GLN A 38 -4.94 2.86 0.98
N VAL A 39 -5.14 2.20 2.13
CA VAL A 39 -6.46 1.90 2.66
C VAL A 39 -6.73 2.88 3.79
N GLY A 40 -7.91 3.51 3.77
CA GLY A 40 -8.31 4.39 4.88
C GLY A 40 -8.49 3.60 6.18
N ASP A 41 -8.33 4.26 7.32
CA ASP A 41 -8.50 3.66 8.65
C ASP A 41 -10.00 3.41 8.96
N ASP A 42 -10.56 2.44 8.26
CA ASP A 42 -11.93 1.97 8.38
C ASP A 42 -11.95 0.44 8.27
N TYR A 43 -12.59 -0.20 9.23
CA TYR A 43 -12.64 -1.66 9.31
C TYR A 43 -13.21 -2.29 8.04
N GLN A 44 -14.31 -1.76 7.50
CA GLN A 44 -14.97 -2.34 6.33
C GLN A 44 -14.11 -2.19 5.07
N ARG A 45 -13.45 -1.03 4.90
CA ARG A 45 -12.49 -0.79 3.81
C ARG A 45 -11.29 -1.72 3.89
N THR A 46 -10.74 -1.94 5.08
CA THR A 46 -9.64 -2.89 5.29
C THR A 46 -10.06 -4.31 4.96
N VAL A 47 -11.22 -4.77 5.44
CA VAL A 47 -11.74 -6.11 5.12
C VAL A 47 -11.95 -6.28 3.61
N ALA A 48 -12.50 -5.27 2.93
CA ALA A 48 -12.70 -5.32 1.48
C ALA A 48 -11.38 -5.39 0.70
N ALA A 49 -10.40 -4.56 1.07
CA ALA A 49 -9.08 -4.56 0.43
C ALA A 49 -8.34 -5.91 0.61
N VAL A 50 -8.42 -6.50 1.80
CA VAL A 50 -7.82 -7.81 2.07
C VAL A 50 -8.50 -8.92 1.27
N ARG A 51 -9.84 -8.93 1.20
CA ARG A 51 -10.59 -9.92 0.39
C ARG A 51 -10.19 -9.86 -1.09
N GLN A 52 -10.01 -8.66 -1.62
CA GLN A 52 -9.54 -8.49 -2.98
C GLN A 52 -8.10 -9.03 -3.14
N ALA A 53 -7.19 -8.64 -2.24
CA ALA A 53 -5.79 -9.07 -2.31
C ALA A 53 -5.60 -10.59 -2.19
N LEU A 54 -6.44 -11.27 -1.42
CA LEU A 54 -6.43 -12.73 -1.26
C LEU A 54 -6.73 -13.50 -2.55
N THR A 55 -7.40 -12.88 -3.52
CA THR A 55 -7.75 -13.55 -4.79
C THR A 55 -6.54 -13.64 -5.72
N ASP A 56 -5.68 -12.62 -5.69
CA ASP A 56 -4.64 -12.42 -6.70
C ASP A 56 -3.20 -12.60 -6.18
N SER A 57 -3.01 -12.71 -4.85
CA SER A 57 -1.68 -12.63 -4.21
C SER A 57 -1.39 -13.83 -3.30
N GLN A 58 -0.13 -14.30 -3.30
CA GLN A 58 0.32 -15.32 -2.33
C GLN A 58 0.72 -14.73 -0.97
N ILE A 59 1.13 -13.46 -0.95
CA ILE A 59 1.60 -12.75 0.23
C ILE A 59 0.90 -11.39 0.25
N ILE A 60 0.43 -10.98 1.43
CA ILE A 60 -0.12 -9.66 1.69
C ILE A 60 0.79 -8.97 2.71
N ILE A 61 1.25 -7.77 2.38
CA ILE A 61 2.11 -6.95 3.25
C ILE A 61 1.32 -5.73 3.68
N PHE A 62 1.27 -5.46 4.98
CA PHE A 62 0.70 -4.24 5.53
C PHE A 62 1.84 -3.31 5.98
N SER A 63 1.68 -2.02 5.70
CA SER A 63 2.54 -0.96 6.24
C SER A 63 1.67 0.22 6.64
N GLY A 64 1.88 0.72 7.85
CA GLY A 64 1.31 1.95 8.38
C GLY A 64 2.42 2.94 8.70
#